data_AF-A0A8J3TP28-F1
#
_entry.id   AF-A0A8J3TP28-F1
#
_cell.length_a   1.000
_cell.length_b   1.000
_cell.length_c   1.000
_cell.angle_alpha   90.00
_cell.angle_beta   90.00
_cell.angle_gamma   90.00
#
_symmetry.space_group_name_H-M   'P 1'
#
loop_
_entity.id
_entity.type
_entity.pdbx_description
1 polymer ?
#
loop_
_entity_poly.entity_id
_entity_poly.type
_entity_poly.pdbx_seq_one_letter_code
_entity_poly.pdbx_strand_id
1 'polypeptide(L)'
;MSVRTQALTRRRAEDRGMREFLKAICWLAAVTFGLPGLCLLLWTFLSADGPTGEFALFYGIFLVVEFIAAALLVVVLSAIRMWSAPPRAFLSIGAVYLASLFTPLVDTMARYPLYVVECGGAPVVVTDFAAAYTYRVLGDEGYSVTPLDTGFFCTPQEAEHLRYRHSPV
;
A
#
# COMPACT_ATOMS: atom_id res chain seq x y z
N MET A 1 -15.61 49.67 4.21
CA MET A 1 -15.71 48.24 4.61
C MET A 1 -15.10 48.11 6.00
N SER A 2 -15.81 47.55 6.98
CA SER A 2 -15.37 47.54 8.39
C SER A 2 -14.27 46.49 8.64
N VAL A 3 -13.29 46.81 9.49
CA VAL A 3 -12.25 45.89 10.00
C VAL A 3 -12.88 44.59 10.54
N ARG A 4 -14.09 44.69 11.12
CA ARG A 4 -14.86 43.54 11.63
C ARG A 4 -15.31 42.59 10.52
N THR A 5 -15.64 43.11 9.34
CA THR A 5 -16.04 42.31 8.17
C THR A 5 -14.85 41.55 7.58
N GLN A 6 -13.66 42.16 7.56
CA GLN A 6 -12.42 41.50 7.13
C GLN A 6 -11.99 40.38 8.09
N ALA A 7 -12.09 40.60 9.40
CA ALA A 7 -11.80 39.56 10.39
C ALA A 7 -12.74 38.36 10.29
N LEU A 8 -14.04 38.59 10.05
CA LEU A 8 -15.04 37.53 9.91
C LEU A 8 -14.87 36.72 8.61
N THR A 9 -14.54 37.37 7.50
CA THR A 9 -14.27 36.68 6.22
C THR A 9 -13.02 35.82 6.29
N ARG A 10 -11.97 36.30 6.97
CA ARG A 10 -10.75 35.52 7.22
C ARG A 10 -11.03 34.27 8.06
N ARG A 11 -11.72 34.40 9.20
CA ARG A 11 -12.08 33.24 10.04
C ARG A 11 -12.93 32.21 9.29
N ARG A 12 -13.94 32.65 8.52
CA ARG A 12 -14.75 31.74 7.70
C ARG A 12 -13.95 30.99 6.63
N ALA A 13 -12.95 31.64 6.05
CA ALA A 13 -12.06 31.01 5.07
C ALA A 13 -11.14 29.98 5.74
N GLU A 14 -10.60 30.29 6.92
CA GLU A 14 -9.79 29.37 7.74
C GLU A 14 -10.61 28.14 8.16
N ASP A 15 -11.84 28.33 8.66
CA ASP A 15 -12.74 27.23 9.04
C ASP A 15 -13.10 26.33 7.87
N ARG A 16 -13.30 26.91 6.67
CA ARG A 16 -13.58 26.15 5.46
C ARG A 16 -12.36 25.33 5.04
N GLY A 17 -11.17 25.92 5.07
CA GLY A 17 -9.92 25.23 4.74
C GLY A 17 -9.67 24.03 5.66
N MET A 18 -9.83 24.22 6.97
CA MET A 18 -9.67 23.17 7.98
C MET A 18 -10.65 22.01 7.77
N ARG A 19 -11.93 22.30 7.52
CA ARG A 19 -12.93 21.25 7.25
C ARG A 19 -12.62 20.44 5.99
N GLU A 20 -12.18 21.09 4.91
CA GLU A 20 -11.81 20.39 3.69
C GLU A 20 -10.54 19.56 3.85
N PHE A 21 -9.57 20.02 4.65
CA PHE A 21 -8.40 19.24 5.00
C PHE A 21 -8.78 17.98 5.80
N LEU A 22 -9.57 18.13 6.87
CA LEU A 22 -10.03 17.00 7.69
C LEU A 22 -10.81 15.96 6.86
N LYS A 23 -11.69 16.41 5.97
CA LYS A 23 -12.38 15.50 5.03
C LYS A 23 -11.39 14.73 4.16
N ALA A 24 -10.37 15.38 3.61
CA ALA A 24 -9.36 14.72 2.79
C ALA A 24 -8.58 13.66 3.58
N ILE A 25 -8.20 13.97 4.83
CA ILE A 25 -7.52 13.02 5.73
C ILE A 25 -8.42 11.84 6.10
N CYS A 26 -9.71 12.08 6.38
CA CYS A 26 -10.65 10.98 6.65
C CYS A 26 -10.83 10.07 5.43
N TRP A 27 -10.97 10.64 4.23
CA TRP A 27 -11.02 9.86 2.99
C TRP A 27 -9.73 9.08 2.76
N LEU A 28 -8.57 9.71 2.98
CA LEU A 28 -7.29 9.05 2.86
C LEU A 28 -7.19 7.85 3.82
N ALA A 29 -7.51 8.03 5.10
CA ALA A 29 -7.45 6.96 6.09
C ALA A 29 -8.43 5.82 5.76
N ALA A 30 -9.65 6.15 5.33
CA ALA A 30 -10.64 5.17 4.93
C ALA A 30 -10.18 4.33 3.73
N VAL A 31 -9.51 4.93 2.75
CA VAL A 31 -9.00 4.23 1.57
C VAL A 31 -7.74 3.43 1.89
N THR A 32 -6.77 4.01 2.61
CA THR A 32 -5.49 3.36 2.90
C THR A 32 -5.61 2.23 3.92
N PHE A 33 -6.47 2.36 4.94
CA PHE A 33 -6.61 1.33 5.97
C PHE A 33 -7.89 0.52 5.83
N GLY A 34 -9.00 1.17 5.47
CA GLY A 34 -10.30 0.51 5.42
C GLY A 34 -10.35 -0.56 4.33
N LEU A 35 -9.92 -0.23 3.11
CA LEU A 35 -10.02 -1.15 1.98
C LEU A 35 -9.00 -2.31 2.10
N PRO A 36 -7.69 -2.07 2.33
CA PRO A 36 -6.74 -3.16 2.55
C PRO A 36 -7.03 -3.98 3.81
N GLY A 37 -7.49 -3.33 4.90
CA GLY A 37 -7.88 -4.02 6.12
C GLY A 37 -9.08 -4.94 5.90
N LEU A 38 -10.08 -4.52 5.14
CA LEU A 38 -11.21 -5.37 4.76
C LEU A 38 -10.76 -6.54 3.87
N CYS A 39 -9.86 -6.30 2.92
CA CYS A 39 -9.29 -7.37 2.09
C CYS A 39 -8.51 -8.40 2.92
N LEU A 40 -7.68 -7.95 3.87
CA LEU A 40 -6.96 -8.85 4.79
C LEU A 40 -7.92 -9.66 5.65
N LEU A 41 -8.95 -9.01 6.22
CA LEU A 41 -9.98 -9.71 6.98
C LEU A 41 -10.70 -10.75 6.12
N LEU A 42 -11.14 -10.37 4.92
CA LEU A 42 -11.79 -11.31 3.99
C LEU A 42 -10.88 -12.48 3.65
N TRP A 43 -9.59 -12.24 3.41
CA TRP A 43 -8.63 -13.31 3.17
C TRP A 43 -8.53 -14.25 4.38
N THR A 44 -8.38 -13.72 5.60
CA THR A 44 -8.33 -14.57 6.82
C THR A 44 -9.59 -15.42 7.01
N PHE A 45 -10.76 -14.95 6.58
CA PHE A 45 -12.01 -15.70 6.68
C PHE A 45 -12.21 -16.70 5.52
N LEU A 46 -11.68 -16.42 4.33
CA LEU A 46 -11.94 -17.20 3.13
C LEU A 46 -10.86 -18.23 2.81
N SER A 47 -9.64 -18.07 3.31
CA SER A 47 -8.53 -19.01 3.08
C SER A 47 -8.21 -19.82 4.32
N ALA A 48 -8.09 -21.14 4.16
CA ALA A 48 -7.62 -22.04 5.22
C ALA A 48 -6.17 -21.70 5.63
N ASP A 49 -5.38 -21.23 4.67
CA ASP A 49 -3.97 -20.86 4.82
C ASP A 49 -3.82 -19.33 4.87
N GLY A 50 -4.56 -18.68 5.78
CA GLY A 50 -4.58 -17.22 5.92
C GLY A 50 -3.19 -16.56 5.92
N PRO A 51 -3.11 -15.23 5.73
CA PRO A 51 -1.83 -14.53 5.59
C PRO A 51 -0.89 -14.86 6.76
N THR A 52 0.36 -15.16 6.45
CA THR A 52 1.35 -15.39 7.52
C THR A 52 1.49 -14.14 8.37
N GLY A 53 1.69 -14.32 9.67
CA GLY A 53 1.82 -13.20 10.61
C GLY A 53 2.91 -12.21 10.20
N GLU A 54 3.96 -12.70 9.53
CA GLU A 54 5.03 -11.90 8.96
C GLU A 54 4.53 -10.98 7.83
N PHE A 55 3.76 -11.50 6.87
CA PHE A 55 3.20 -10.67 5.80
C PHE A 55 2.29 -9.57 6.37
N ALA A 56 1.41 -9.91 7.31
CA ALA A 56 0.52 -8.93 7.93
C ALA A 56 1.29 -7.81 8.64
N LEU A 57 2.40 -8.13 9.31
CA LEU A 57 3.30 -7.17 9.94
C LEU A 57 3.92 -6.23 8.91
N PHE A 58 4.61 -6.77 7.90
CA PHE A 58 5.34 -5.96 6.92
C PHE A 58 4.39 -5.14 6.04
N TYR A 59 3.26 -5.73 5.64
CA TYR A 59 2.23 -5.02 4.89
C TYR A 59 1.59 -3.91 5.73
N GLY A 60 1.37 -4.13 7.04
CA GLY A 60 0.91 -3.09 7.96
C GLY A 60 1.90 -1.92 8.06
N ILE A 61 3.20 -2.20 8.18
CA ILE A 61 4.25 -1.16 8.16
C ILE A 61 4.21 -0.39 6.84
N PHE A 62 4.09 -1.10 5.71
CA PHE A 62 3.98 -0.49 4.39
C PHE A 62 2.79 0.48 4.31
N LEU A 63 1.59 0.07 4.73
CA LEU A 63 0.39 0.92 4.72
C LEU A 63 0.56 2.18 5.58
N VAL A 64 1.24 2.09 6.73
CA VAL A 64 1.52 3.25 7.58
C VAL A 64 2.47 4.22 6.89
N VAL A 65 3.56 3.72 6.28
CA VAL A 65 4.51 4.56 5.53
C VAL A 65 3.84 5.23 4.35
N GLU A 66 3.04 4.48 3.59
CA GLU A 66 2.26 4.99 2.47
C GLU A 66 1.25 6.06 2.91
N PHE A 67 0.55 5.83 4.03
CA PHE A 67 -0.37 6.82 4.60
C PHE A 67 0.34 8.12 4.96
N ILE A 68 1.50 8.05 5.63
CA ILE A 68 2.28 9.24 6.01
C ILE A 68 2.70 10.01 4.76
N ALA A 69 3.26 9.32 3.76
CA ALA A 69 3.68 9.95 2.51
C ALA A 69 2.51 10.61 1.77
N ALA A 70 1.36 9.92 1.68
CA ALA A 70 0.16 10.46 1.04
C ALA A 70 -0.43 11.64 1.83
N ALA A 71 -0.40 11.61 3.16
CA ALA A 71 -0.85 12.72 4.00
C ALA A 71 0.02 13.96 3.80
N LEU A 72 1.35 13.80 3.71
CA LEU A 72 2.27 14.90 3.37
C LEU A 72 1.96 15.49 2.00
N LEU A 73 1.67 14.64 1.00
CA LEU A 73 1.27 15.10 -0.33
C LEU A 73 -0.08 15.85 -0.31
N VAL A 74 -1.05 15.40 0.49
CA VAL A 74 -2.31 16.14 0.72
C VAL A 74 -2.04 17.52 1.31
N VAL A 75 -1.11 17.67 2.25
CA VAL A 75 -0.71 18.98 2.82
C VAL A 75 -0.17 19.89 1.72
N VAL A 76 0.73 19.40 0.86
CA VAL A 76 1.30 20.16 -0.27
C VAL A 76 0.21 20.59 -1.24
N LEU A 77 -0.66 19.67 -1.67
CA LEU A 77 -1.76 19.96 -2.60
C LEU A 77 -2.78 20.95 -2.00
N SER A 78 -3.00 20.88 -0.68
CA SER A 78 -3.85 21.82 0.05
C SER A 78 -3.29 23.24 0.03
N ALA A 79 -1.97 23.39 0.17
CA ALA A 79 -1.31 24.69 0.11
C ALA A 79 -1.47 25.37 -1.26
N ILE A 80 -1.50 24.58 -2.34
CA ILE A 80 -1.66 25.07 -3.72
C ILE A 80 -3.13 25.37 -4.06
N ARG A 81 -4.09 25.12 -3.15
CA ARG A 81 -5.54 25.27 -3.38
C ARG A 81 -6.03 24.50 -4.61
N MET A 82 -5.37 23.41 -4.95
CA MET A 82 -5.71 22.60 -6.11
C MET A 82 -6.81 21.60 -5.70
N TRP A 83 -8.04 21.79 -6.22
CA TRP A 83 -9.19 20.86 -6.14
C TRP A 83 -9.91 20.70 -4.77
N SER A 84 -11.09 20.06 -4.82
CA SER A 84 -11.90 19.67 -3.65
C SER A 84 -11.25 18.54 -2.84
N ALA A 85 -11.75 18.25 -1.63
CA ALA A 85 -11.11 17.30 -0.71
C ALA A 85 -11.00 15.84 -1.22
N PRO A 86 -12.05 15.20 -1.77
CA PRO A 86 -11.96 13.80 -2.20
C PRO A 86 -10.93 13.54 -3.30
N PRO A 87 -10.93 14.25 -4.45
CA PRO A 87 -9.99 13.96 -5.53
C PRO A 87 -8.53 14.20 -5.13
N ARG A 88 -8.26 15.11 -4.17
CA ARG A 88 -6.92 15.28 -3.60
C ARG A 88 -6.46 14.03 -2.85
N ALA A 89 -7.31 13.42 -2.04
CA ALA A 89 -6.97 12.21 -1.31
C ALA A 89 -6.69 11.05 -2.28
N PHE A 90 -7.56 10.83 -3.27
CA PHE A 90 -7.38 9.81 -4.30
C PHE A 90 -6.13 10.02 -5.16
N LEU A 91 -5.87 11.25 -5.59
CA LEU A 91 -4.65 11.58 -6.34
C LEU A 91 -3.41 11.33 -5.50
N SER A 92 -3.43 11.71 -4.21
CA SER A 92 -2.27 11.57 -3.33
C SER A 92 -1.94 10.11 -3.08
N ILE A 93 -2.94 9.29 -2.71
CA ILE A 93 -2.72 7.86 -2.47
C ILE A 93 -2.31 7.15 -3.77
N GLY A 94 -2.95 7.46 -4.90
CA GLY A 94 -2.60 6.88 -6.20
C GLY A 94 -1.18 7.24 -6.64
N ALA A 95 -0.76 8.49 -6.45
CA ALA A 95 0.60 8.93 -6.80
C ALA A 95 1.66 8.25 -5.91
N VAL A 96 1.40 8.13 -4.61
CA VAL A 96 2.33 7.47 -3.67
C VAL A 96 2.39 5.96 -3.94
N TYR A 97 1.24 5.32 -4.20
CA TYR A 97 1.20 3.92 -4.58
C TYR A 97 1.97 3.67 -5.88
N LEU A 98 1.80 4.52 -6.90
CA LEU A 98 2.58 4.40 -8.13
C LEU A 98 4.08 4.57 -7.89
N ALA A 99 4.48 5.50 -7.01
CA ALA A 99 5.89 5.67 -6.66
C ALA A 99 6.46 4.46 -5.88
N SER A 100 5.64 3.81 -5.05
CA SER A 100 6.07 2.65 -4.27
C SER A 100 6.39 1.44 -5.17
N LEU A 101 5.70 1.28 -6.31
CA LEU A 101 5.99 0.24 -7.32
C LEU A 101 7.39 0.33 -7.93
N PHE A 102 8.09 1.45 -7.77
CA PHE A 102 9.46 1.65 -8.26
C PHE A 102 10.50 1.74 -7.12
N THR A 103 10.09 1.48 -5.87
CA THR A 103 10.97 1.57 -4.69
C THR A 103 11.35 0.16 -4.21
N PRO A 104 12.62 -0.29 -4.33
CA PRO A 104 13.03 -1.70 -4.17
C PRO A 104 12.75 -2.40 -2.82
N LEU A 105 12.34 -1.65 -1.78
CA LEU A 105 11.99 -2.20 -0.46
C LEU A 105 10.47 -2.29 -0.24
N VAL A 106 9.72 -1.63 -1.11
CA VAL A 106 8.31 -1.36 -0.94
C VAL A 106 7.50 -1.92 -2.11
N ASP A 107 8.14 -2.04 -3.28
CA ASP A 107 7.56 -2.59 -4.49
C ASP A 107 7.10 -4.03 -4.29
N THR A 108 7.82 -4.84 -3.52
CA THR A 108 7.41 -6.20 -3.16
C THR A 108 6.05 -6.22 -2.45
N MET A 109 5.87 -5.36 -1.44
CA MET A 109 4.61 -5.26 -0.71
C MET A 109 3.47 -4.70 -1.58
N ALA A 110 3.79 -3.74 -2.45
CA ALA A 110 2.82 -3.13 -3.35
C ALA A 110 2.40 -4.07 -4.50
N ARG A 111 3.31 -4.90 -5.00
CA ARG A 111 3.10 -5.83 -6.13
C ARG A 111 2.43 -7.12 -5.70
N TYR A 112 2.66 -7.61 -4.48
CA TYR A 112 2.11 -8.89 -4.05
C TYR A 112 0.58 -8.99 -4.25
N PRO A 113 -0.25 -8.02 -3.83
CA PRO A 113 -1.69 -8.09 -4.08
C PRO A 113 -2.06 -8.12 -5.57
N LEU A 114 -1.26 -7.47 -6.43
CA LEU A 114 -1.46 -7.49 -7.88
C LEU A 114 -1.24 -8.89 -8.43
N TYR A 115 -0.16 -9.56 -8.00
CA TYR A 115 0.14 -10.94 -8.40
C TYR A 115 -0.86 -11.95 -7.82
N VAL A 116 -1.43 -11.70 -6.63
CA VAL A 116 -2.51 -12.54 -6.10
C VAL A 116 -3.72 -12.52 -7.04
N VAL A 117 -4.07 -11.35 -7.57
CA VAL A 117 -5.18 -11.19 -8.52
C VAL A 117 -4.81 -11.78 -9.88
N GLU A 118 -3.61 -11.49 -10.38
CA GLU A 118 -3.12 -11.94 -11.69
C GLU A 118 -3.02 -13.47 -11.77
N CYS A 119 -2.47 -14.11 -10.74
CA CYS A 119 -2.30 -15.56 -10.69
C CYS A 119 -3.56 -16.30 -10.21
N GLY A 120 -4.60 -15.59 -9.79
CA GLY A 120 -5.84 -16.18 -9.26
C GLY A 120 -5.67 -16.90 -7.92
N GLY A 121 -4.63 -16.57 -7.15
CA GLY A 121 -4.25 -17.25 -5.92
C GLY A 121 -2.90 -16.76 -5.38
N ALA A 122 -2.39 -17.42 -4.33
CA ALA A 122 -1.08 -17.08 -3.77
C ALA A 122 0.03 -17.32 -4.81
N PRO A 123 0.83 -16.30 -5.17
CA PRO A 123 1.89 -16.46 -6.17
C PRO A 123 3.09 -17.22 -5.60
N VAL A 124 3.94 -17.72 -6.48
CA VAL A 124 5.27 -18.20 -6.14
C VAL A 124 6.14 -17.00 -5.76
N VAL A 125 6.69 -17.02 -4.55
CA VAL A 125 7.50 -15.92 -4.00
C VAL A 125 8.97 -16.23 -4.24
N VAL A 126 9.72 -15.30 -4.84
CA VAL A 126 11.15 -15.49 -5.09
C VAL A 126 12.00 -14.47 -4.37
N THR A 127 13.21 -14.90 -3.99
CA THR A 127 14.25 -14.01 -3.46
C THR A 127 15.60 -14.33 -4.08
N ASP A 128 16.31 -13.28 -4.51
CA ASP A 128 17.74 -13.33 -4.83
C ASP A 128 18.60 -12.70 -3.72
N PHE A 129 17.99 -12.35 -2.59
CA PHE A 129 18.69 -11.76 -1.46
C PHE A 129 19.83 -12.67 -1.01
N ALA A 130 21.00 -12.07 -0.78
CA ALA A 130 22.24 -12.78 -0.44
C ALA A 130 22.59 -13.93 -1.42
N ALA A 131 22.25 -13.77 -2.71
CA ALA A 131 22.48 -14.77 -3.76
C ALA A 131 21.84 -16.14 -3.48
N ALA A 132 20.73 -16.17 -2.74
CA ALA A 132 19.98 -17.39 -2.47
C ALA A 132 19.40 -18.00 -3.77
N TYR A 133 18.81 -17.16 -4.62
CA TYR A 133 18.08 -17.54 -5.83
C TYR A 133 17.12 -18.69 -5.54
N THR A 134 16.22 -18.48 -4.57
CA THR A 134 15.24 -19.46 -4.16
C THR A 134 13.80 -18.99 -4.39
N TYR A 135 12.88 -19.94 -4.50
CA TYR A 135 11.45 -19.70 -4.53
C TYR A 135 10.72 -20.52 -3.47
N ARG A 136 9.56 -20.02 -3.04
CA ARG A 136 8.65 -20.64 -2.08
C ARG A 136 7.24 -20.66 -2.66
N VAL A 137 6.51 -21.74 -2.40
CA VAL A 137 5.13 -21.93 -2.84
C VAL A 137 4.19 -22.04 -1.65
N LEU A 138 2.91 -21.74 -1.87
CA LEU A 138 1.91 -21.91 -0.82
C LEU A 138 1.88 -23.37 -0.36
N GLY A 139 2.00 -23.59 0.94
CA GLY A 139 2.10 -24.92 1.56
C GLY A 139 3.50 -25.25 2.09
N ASP A 140 4.53 -24.52 1.69
CA ASP A 140 5.87 -24.64 2.29
C ASP A 140 5.86 -24.12 3.74
N GLU A 141 6.59 -24.78 4.64
CA GLU A 141 6.70 -24.34 6.05
C GLU A 141 7.24 -22.91 6.17
N GLY A 142 8.14 -22.52 5.26
CA GLY A 142 8.70 -21.18 5.16
C GLY A 142 7.96 -20.19 4.26
N TYR A 143 6.75 -20.48 3.76
CA TYR A 143 6.04 -19.57 2.86
C TYR A 143 5.67 -18.26 3.56
N SER A 144 6.41 -17.19 3.28
CA SER A 144 6.10 -15.84 3.77
C SER A 144 6.53 -14.80 2.74
N VAL A 145 5.91 -13.62 2.82
CA VAL A 145 6.23 -12.50 1.94
C VAL A 145 6.84 -11.40 2.80
N THR A 146 8.06 -11.02 2.46
CA THR A 146 8.92 -10.11 3.20
C THR A 146 9.46 -9.02 2.27
N PRO A 147 9.96 -7.90 2.80
CA PRO A 147 10.60 -6.88 1.98
C PRO A 147 11.89 -7.33 1.27
N LEU A 148 12.40 -8.53 1.59
CA LEU A 148 13.60 -9.11 0.97
C LEU A 148 13.27 -10.02 -0.22
N ASP A 149 11.98 -10.26 -0.46
CA ASP A 149 11.55 -10.95 -1.67
C ASP A 149 11.65 -10.01 -2.86
N THR A 150 12.10 -10.54 -3.99
CA THR A 150 12.53 -9.76 -5.16
C THR A 150 11.57 -9.88 -6.33
N GLY A 151 10.61 -10.81 -6.25
CA GLY A 151 9.63 -10.98 -7.30
C GLY A 151 8.59 -12.05 -6.98
N PHE A 152 7.67 -12.18 -7.92
CA PHE A 152 6.56 -13.12 -7.87
C PHE A 152 6.39 -13.76 -9.23
N PHE A 153 5.98 -15.02 -9.25
CA PHE A 153 5.59 -15.77 -10.44
C PHE A 153 4.25 -16.46 -10.20
N CYS A 154 3.54 -16.82 -11.27
CA CYS A 154 2.30 -17.56 -11.12
C CYS A 154 2.53 -19.05 -11.00
N THR A 155 3.66 -19.56 -11.51
CA THR A 155 3.99 -20.99 -11.48
C THR A 155 5.43 -21.24 -11.05
N PRO A 156 5.73 -22.39 -10.40
CA PRO A 156 7.11 -22.75 -10.07
C PRO A 156 8.01 -22.87 -11.30
N GLN A 157 7.45 -23.31 -12.43
CA GLN A 157 8.19 -23.49 -13.69
C GLN A 157 8.72 -22.16 -14.24
N GLU A 158 8.01 -21.04 -14.04
CA GLU A 158 8.50 -19.70 -14.39
C GLU A 158 9.74 -19.32 -13.57
N ALA A 159 9.73 -19.62 -12.27
CA ALA A 159 10.85 -19.36 -11.38
C ALA A 159 12.07 -20.24 -11.75
N GLU A 160 11.84 -21.52 -11.99
CA GLU A 160 12.89 -22.48 -12.40
C GLU A 160 13.52 -22.10 -13.74
N HIS A 161 12.73 -21.62 -14.71
CA HIS A 161 13.23 -21.13 -15.99
C HIS A 161 14.21 -19.95 -15.83
N LEU A 162 14.01 -19.15 -14.78
CA LEU A 162 14.91 -18.06 -14.38
C LEU A 162 16.01 -18.49 -13.40
N ARG A 163 16.22 -19.80 -13.24
CA ARG A 163 17.25 -20.45 -12.41
C ARG A 163 17.06 -20.27 -10.90
N TYR A 164 15.86 -19.91 -10.45
CA TYR A 164 15.52 -20.04 -9.04
C TYR A 164 15.36 -21.52 -8.67
N ARG A 165 15.73 -21.88 -7.45
CA ARG A 165 15.60 -23.24 -6.91
C ARG A 165 14.54 -23.27 -5.81
N HIS A 166 13.87 -24.40 -5.63
CA HIS A 166 12.93 -24.54 -4.52
C HIS A 166 13.65 -24.34 -3.19
N SER A 167 13.06 -23.57 -2.29
CA SER A 167 13.57 -23.41 -0.92
C SER A 167 13.60 -24.78 -0.23
N PRO A 168 14.70 -25.13 0.48
CA PRO A 168 14.76 -26.34 1.29
C PRO A 168 14.05 -26.19 2.66
N VAL A 169 13.48 -25.01 2.93
CA VAL A 169 12.85 -24.58 4.18
C VAL A 169 11.46 -24.05 3.88
#